data_AF-A0A6V7QU98-F1
#
_entry.id   AF-A0A6V7QU98-F1
#
_cell.length_a   1.000
_cell.length_b   1.000
_cell.length_c   1.000
_cell.angle_alpha   90.00
_cell.angle_beta   90.00
_cell.angle_gamma   90.00
#
_symmetry.space_group_name_H-M   'P 1'
#
loop_
_entity.id
_entity.type
_entity.pdbx_description
1 polymer ?
#
loop_
_entity_poly.entity_id
_entity_poly.type
_entity_poly.pdbx_seq_one_letter_code
_entity_poly.pdbx_strand_id
1 'polypeptide(L)'
;MYALTPRCHLSSLPRFSPACRVVTTSRPPPPPPPAVSVATTSSSQFGGPADPSSLRSTWLHRAWVATGSATVIASLVKSVSVSAACGAAVEPLLGAVLGYLLADLGTGVYHWAIDNYGGPSTPFANNLHALARAVTFTVPPIQFLISGDGSMAAAAHAFVGVCAGCIMLSQQFHAWAHEKKGRLPLAVAALQEAGVLVSRAEHAAHHRPPYNSNYCIVSGACNRALDEWRVFEAMEMVVFFRFGVRPRSWSEPASEWKEQTASIAGAQEVGMQQTGP
;
A
#
# COMPACT_ATOMS: atom_id res chain seq x y z
N MET A 1 38.28 10.94 18.65
CA MET A 1 38.43 10.94 17.18
C MET A 1 37.08 11.32 16.59
N TYR A 2 36.86 12.62 16.40
CA TYR A 2 36.74 13.32 15.11
C TYR A 2 35.34 13.26 14.50
N ALA A 3 34.51 14.24 14.88
CA ALA A 3 33.34 14.66 14.14
C ALA A 3 33.80 15.54 12.96
N LEU A 4 33.49 15.13 11.73
CA LEU A 4 33.71 15.93 10.53
C LEU A 4 32.40 16.66 10.19
N THR A 5 32.42 17.98 10.32
CA THR A 5 31.41 18.91 9.80
C THR A 5 31.81 19.30 8.37
N PRO A 6 30.94 19.21 7.35
CA PRO A 6 31.24 19.80 6.05
C PRO A 6 30.98 21.31 6.09
N ARG A 7 32.04 22.10 5.90
CA ARG A 7 31.96 23.53 5.60
C ARG A 7 31.73 23.70 4.10
N CYS A 8 30.54 24.14 3.69
CA CYS A 8 30.35 24.72 2.37
C CYS A 8 30.67 26.22 2.42
N HIS A 9 31.76 26.59 1.76
CA HIS A 9 32.11 27.97 1.44
C HIS A 9 31.06 28.54 0.46
N LEU A 10 30.25 29.49 0.93
CA LEU A 10 29.55 30.41 0.03
C LEU A 10 30.35 31.71 -0.05
N SER A 11 30.84 31.98 -1.25
CA SER A 11 31.49 33.20 -1.68
C SER A 11 30.52 34.39 -1.55
N SER A 12 31.00 35.46 -0.92
CA SER A 12 30.34 36.75 -0.77
C SER A 12 30.03 37.39 -2.14
N LEU A 13 28.75 37.55 -2.46
CA LEU A 13 28.28 38.40 -3.56
C LEU A 13 27.99 39.83 -3.04
N PRO A 14 28.26 40.88 -3.84
CA PRO A 14 28.10 42.26 -3.41
C PRO A 14 26.63 42.68 -3.30
N ARG A 15 26.27 43.37 -2.22
CA ARG A 15 24.98 44.05 -2.05
C ARG A 15 24.87 45.20 -3.04
N PHE A 16 24.04 45.03 -4.07
CA PHE A 16 23.44 46.16 -4.79
C PHE A 16 22.06 46.43 -4.21
N SER A 17 21.90 47.59 -3.54
CA SER A 17 20.61 48.15 -3.18
C SER A 17 20.16 49.12 -4.26
N PRO A 18 18.99 48.96 -4.89
CA PRO A 18 18.23 50.08 -5.40
C PRO A 18 17.22 50.51 -4.34
N ALA A 19 17.30 51.77 -3.92
CA ALA A 19 16.30 52.42 -3.08
C ALA A 19 14.96 52.46 -3.82
N CYS A 20 14.02 51.59 -3.46
CA CYS A 20 12.65 51.65 -3.95
C CYS A 20 11.89 52.69 -3.14
N ARG A 21 11.70 53.87 -3.73
CA ARG A 21 10.94 54.98 -3.15
C ARG A 21 9.45 54.63 -3.24
N VAL A 22 8.85 54.21 -2.12
CA VAL A 22 7.40 53.98 -2.02
C VAL A 22 6.71 55.34 -2.02
N VAL A 23 5.97 55.64 -3.09
CA VAL A 23 5.02 56.75 -3.14
C VAL A 23 3.72 56.27 -2.50
N THR A 24 3.41 56.75 -1.30
CA THR A 24 2.13 56.51 -0.64
C THR A 24 1.05 57.38 -1.27
N THR A 25 0.23 56.81 -2.16
CA THR A 25 -1.05 57.41 -2.54
C THR A 25 -2.12 56.95 -1.56
N SER A 26 -2.61 57.85 -0.71
CA SER A 26 -3.74 57.59 0.20
C SER A 26 -5.05 57.54 -0.59
N ARG A 27 -5.54 56.34 -0.91
CA ARG A 27 -6.93 56.14 -1.34
C ARG A 27 -7.66 55.38 -0.22
N PRO A 28 -8.83 55.85 0.25
CA PRO A 28 -9.60 55.12 1.24
C PRO A 28 -10.10 53.78 0.65
N PRO A 29 -10.20 52.72 1.47
CA PRO A 29 -10.68 51.42 1.02
C PRO A 29 -12.16 51.50 0.60
N PRO A 30 -12.58 50.74 -0.43
CA PRO A 30 -13.99 50.65 -0.80
C PRO A 30 -14.81 50.00 0.34
N PRO A 31 -16.10 50.37 0.46
CA PRO A 31 -16.97 49.78 1.48
C PRO A 31 -17.13 48.27 1.27
N PRO A 32 -17.32 47.49 2.34
CA PRO A 32 -17.52 46.06 2.24
C PRO A 32 -18.81 45.75 1.45
N PRO A 33 -18.83 44.66 0.66
CA PRO A 33 -20.05 44.23 -0.01
C PRO A 33 -21.13 43.87 1.02
N PRO A 34 -22.43 44.02 0.67
CA PRO A 34 -23.52 43.68 1.57
C PRO A 34 -23.40 42.22 2.00
N ALA A 35 -23.66 41.98 3.29
CA ALA A 35 -23.65 40.64 3.88
C ALA A 35 -24.68 39.76 3.15
N VAL A 36 -24.20 38.92 2.23
CA VAL A 36 -24.97 37.80 1.73
C VAL A 36 -25.09 36.83 2.90
N SER A 37 -26.30 36.72 3.45
CA SER A 37 -26.65 35.70 4.42
C SER A 37 -26.46 34.33 3.76
N VAL A 38 -25.25 33.77 3.87
CA VAL A 38 -25.01 32.37 3.58
C VAL A 38 -25.82 31.61 4.60
N ALA A 39 -26.94 31.04 4.16
CA ALA A 39 -27.67 30.05 4.93
C ALA A 39 -26.65 28.98 5.30
N THR A 40 -26.27 28.96 6.58
CA THR A 40 -25.48 27.89 7.15
C THR A 40 -26.41 26.69 7.20
N THR A 41 -26.47 25.94 6.10
CA THR A 41 -27.00 24.59 6.14
C THR A 41 -26.06 23.83 7.05
N SER A 42 -26.48 23.59 8.28
CA SER A 42 -25.79 22.72 9.23
C SER A 42 -25.69 21.33 8.60
N SER A 43 -24.62 21.06 7.86
CA SER A 43 -24.24 19.71 7.45
C SER A 43 -23.66 18.97 8.65
N SER A 44 -24.51 18.70 9.64
CA SER A 44 -24.22 17.76 10.73
C SER A 44 -24.49 16.32 10.30
N GLN A 45 -24.05 15.94 9.11
CA GLN A 45 -24.09 14.56 8.62
C GLN A 45 -22.74 14.23 8.02
N PHE A 46 -21.73 13.97 8.83
CA PHE A 46 -20.61 13.06 8.50
C PHE A 46 -19.79 12.89 9.78
N GLY A 47 -20.07 11.82 10.51
CA GLY A 47 -19.38 11.51 11.76
C GLY A 47 -20.16 10.62 12.72
N GLY A 48 -21.07 9.79 12.21
CA GLY A 48 -21.54 8.64 12.99
C GLY A 48 -20.45 7.56 12.97
N PRO A 49 -20.28 6.76 14.04
CA PRO A 49 -19.41 5.59 13.99
C PRO A 49 -19.82 4.72 12.81
N ALA A 50 -18.84 4.28 12.01
CA ALA A 50 -19.09 3.43 10.85
C ALA A 50 -19.99 2.25 11.27
N ASP A 51 -21.12 2.07 10.59
CA ASP A 51 -22.04 0.97 10.87
C ASP A 51 -21.26 -0.36 10.74
N PRO A 52 -21.15 -1.17 11.81
CA PRO A 52 -20.40 -2.43 11.77
C PRO A 52 -20.94 -3.42 10.73
N SER A 53 -22.16 -3.23 10.24
CA SER A 53 -22.72 -4.01 9.13
C SER A 53 -22.00 -3.73 7.79
N SER A 54 -21.43 -2.53 7.61
CA SER A 54 -20.72 -2.13 6.38
C SER A 54 -19.43 -2.91 6.13
N LEU A 55 -18.86 -3.52 7.17
CA LEU A 55 -17.64 -4.34 7.10
C LEU A 55 -17.94 -5.82 6.79
N ARG A 56 -19.22 -6.22 6.70
CA ARG A 56 -19.58 -7.61 6.39
C ARG A 56 -19.51 -7.90 4.90
N SER A 57 -18.87 -9.02 4.54
CA SER A 57 -18.89 -9.54 3.17
C SER A 57 -20.32 -9.89 2.72
N THR A 58 -20.72 -9.47 1.52
CA THR A 58 -21.97 -9.94 0.88
C THR A 58 -21.77 -11.33 0.25
N TRP A 59 -22.86 -12.01 -0.12
CA TRP A 59 -22.79 -13.24 -0.91
C TRP A 59 -22.10 -13.04 -2.26
N LEU A 60 -22.29 -11.88 -2.89
CA LEU A 60 -21.61 -11.53 -4.13
C LEU A 60 -20.10 -11.38 -3.93
N HIS A 61 -19.65 -10.76 -2.83
CA HIS A 61 -18.22 -10.68 -2.50
C HIS A 61 -17.63 -12.09 -2.34
N ARG A 62 -18.34 -12.98 -1.64
CA ARG A 62 -17.92 -14.37 -1.44
C ARG A 62 -17.87 -15.14 -2.76
N ALA A 63 -18.85 -14.94 -3.65
CA ALA A 63 -18.87 -15.56 -4.97
C ALA A 63 -17.67 -15.11 -5.82
N TRP A 64 -17.29 -13.82 -5.76
CA TRP A 64 -16.08 -13.36 -6.46
C TRP A 64 -14.81 -13.99 -5.91
N VAL A 65 -14.66 -14.07 -4.58
CA VAL A 65 -13.50 -14.74 -3.98
C VAL A 65 -13.46 -16.22 -4.36
N ALA A 66 -14.59 -16.93 -4.31
CA ALA A 66 -14.67 -18.33 -4.66
C ALA A 66 -14.33 -18.58 -6.15
N THR A 67 -14.89 -17.79 -7.06
CA THR A 67 -14.61 -17.91 -8.50
C THR A 67 -13.17 -17.56 -8.83
N GLY A 68 -12.64 -16.46 -8.28
CA GLY A 68 -11.24 -16.08 -8.46
C GLY A 68 -10.29 -17.18 -7.96
N SER A 69 -10.55 -17.72 -6.77
CA SER A 69 -9.79 -18.83 -6.20
C SER A 69 -9.85 -20.08 -7.08
N ALA A 70 -11.04 -20.42 -7.61
CA ALA A 70 -11.19 -21.56 -8.52
C ALA A 70 -10.36 -21.40 -9.80
N THR A 71 -10.28 -20.20 -10.38
CA THR A 71 -9.44 -19.95 -11.57
C THR A 71 -7.95 -20.09 -11.28
N VAL A 72 -7.49 -19.61 -10.12
CA VAL A 72 -6.09 -19.77 -9.66
C VAL A 72 -5.77 -21.25 -9.45
N ILE A 73 -6.62 -21.98 -8.73
CA ILE A 73 -6.45 -23.42 -8.49
C ILE A 73 -6.43 -24.17 -9.81
N ALA A 74 -7.32 -23.87 -10.75
CA ALA A 74 -7.33 -24.49 -12.07
C ALA A 74 -6.00 -24.27 -12.82
N SER A 75 -5.40 -23.08 -12.71
CA SER A 75 -4.07 -22.81 -13.30
C SER A 75 -3.00 -23.68 -12.67
N LEU A 76 -2.97 -23.77 -11.34
CA LEU A 76 -1.97 -24.58 -10.61
C LEU A 76 -2.15 -26.08 -10.89
N VAL A 77 -3.38 -26.58 -10.93
CA VAL A 77 -3.70 -27.97 -11.28
C VAL A 77 -3.25 -28.27 -12.70
N LYS A 78 -3.50 -27.37 -13.68
CA LYS A 78 -2.99 -27.55 -15.04
C LYS A 78 -1.46 -27.60 -15.08
N SER A 79 -0.79 -26.72 -14.33
CA SER A 79 0.68 -26.74 -14.24
C SER A 79 1.20 -28.09 -13.74
N VAL A 80 0.62 -28.62 -12.65
CA VAL A 80 1.00 -29.92 -12.07
C VAL A 80 0.71 -31.06 -13.03
N SER A 81 -0.47 -31.08 -13.66
CA SER A 81 -0.85 -32.13 -14.61
C SER A 81 0.06 -32.17 -15.84
N VAL A 82 0.37 -31.01 -16.43
CA VAL A 82 1.28 -30.93 -17.57
C VAL A 82 2.71 -31.30 -17.14
N SER A 83 3.18 -30.79 -16.01
CA SER A 83 4.47 -31.13 -15.39
C SER A 83 4.62 -32.65 -15.20
N ALA A 84 3.61 -33.30 -14.64
CA ALA A 84 3.60 -34.75 -14.44
C ALA A 84 3.62 -35.53 -15.76
N ALA A 85 2.89 -35.06 -16.78
CA ALA A 85 2.85 -35.71 -18.08
C ALA A 85 4.18 -35.61 -18.86
N CYS A 86 4.88 -34.47 -18.77
CA CYS A 86 6.13 -34.25 -19.48
C CYS A 86 7.40 -34.55 -18.63
N GLY A 87 7.23 -34.92 -17.35
CA GLY A 87 8.34 -35.24 -16.44
C GLY A 87 9.18 -34.02 -16.01
N ALA A 88 8.68 -32.80 -16.20
CA ALA A 88 9.41 -31.57 -15.91
C ALA A 88 9.11 -31.03 -14.52
N ALA A 89 10.13 -30.83 -13.69
CA ALA A 89 9.96 -30.28 -12.34
C ALA A 89 10.57 -28.87 -12.18
N VAL A 90 11.60 -28.54 -12.96
CA VAL A 90 12.39 -27.31 -12.77
C VAL A 90 11.66 -26.11 -13.34
N GLU A 91 11.15 -26.21 -14.56
CA GLU A 91 10.49 -25.14 -15.28
C GLU A 91 9.20 -24.64 -14.61
N PRO A 92 8.26 -25.50 -14.15
CA PRO A 92 7.13 -25.05 -13.34
C PRO A 92 7.55 -24.35 -12.04
N LEU A 93 8.62 -24.81 -11.39
CA LEU A 93 9.13 -24.15 -10.19
C LEU A 93 9.71 -22.76 -10.49
N LEU A 94 10.49 -22.63 -11.57
CA LEU A 94 11.00 -21.34 -12.04
C LEU A 94 9.85 -20.39 -12.41
N GLY A 95 8.82 -20.90 -13.11
CA GLY A 95 7.61 -20.15 -13.42
C GLY A 95 6.91 -19.64 -12.16
N ALA A 96 6.74 -20.50 -11.15
CA ALA A 96 6.17 -20.13 -9.86
C ALA A 96 6.99 -19.02 -9.15
N VAL A 97 8.31 -19.16 -9.08
CA VAL A 97 9.21 -18.17 -8.46
C VAL A 97 9.12 -16.83 -9.18
N LEU A 98 9.16 -16.83 -10.52
CA LEU A 98 9.02 -15.61 -11.31
C LEU A 98 7.66 -14.95 -11.11
N GLY A 99 6.58 -15.74 -11.05
CA GLY A 99 5.24 -15.24 -10.80
C GLY A 99 5.10 -14.62 -9.41
N TYR A 100 5.72 -15.24 -8.41
CA TYR A 100 5.77 -14.75 -7.04
C TYR A 100 6.53 -13.42 -6.92
N LEU A 101 7.73 -13.32 -7.49
CA LEU A 101 8.54 -12.09 -7.48
C LEU A 101 7.86 -10.96 -8.26
N LEU A 102 7.23 -11.27 -9.40
CA LEU A 102 6.48 -10.27 -10.16
C LEU A 102 5.26 -9.76 -9.37
N ALA A 103 4.55 -10.63 -8.67
CA ALA A 103 3.46 -10.23 -7.80
C ALA A 103 3.94 -9.36 -6.64
N ASP A 104 5.06 -9.71 -6.00
CA ASP A 104 5.64 -8.90 -4.92
C ASP A 104 6.01 -7.49 -5.43
N LEU A 105 6.75 -7.40 -6.53
CA LEU A 105 7.08 -6.14 -7.20
C LEU A 105 5.83 -5.34 -7.60
N GLY A 106 4.88 -5.99 -8.27
CA GLY A 106 3.66 -5.36 -8.77
C GLY A 106 2.78 -4.81 -7.64
N THR A 107 2.68 -5.54 -6.53
CA THR A 107 1.98 -5.05 -5.34
C THR A 107 2.70 -3.86 -4.70
N GLY A 108 4.03 -3.81 -4.74
CA GLY A 108 4.80 -2.65 -4.28
C GLY A 108 4.51 -1.39 -5.11
N VAL A 109 4.49 -1.51 -6.44
CA VAL A 109 4.11 -0.41 -7.34
C VAL A 109 2.67 0.06 -7.05
N TYR A 110 1.74 -0.87 -6.87
CA TYR A 110 0.36 -0.54 -6.54
C TYR A 110 0.25 0.17 -5.18
N HIS A 111 0.84 -0.40 -4.14
CA HIS A 111 0.81 0.13 -2.78
C HIS A 111 1.41 1.55 -2.73
N TRP A 112 2.60 1.73 -3.30
CA TRP A 112 3.22 3.05 -3.46
C TRP A 112 2.31 4.08 -4.14
N ALA A 113 1.62 3.69 -5.22
CA ALA A 113 0.75 4.59 -5.95
C ALA A 113 -0.47 5.00 -5.13
N ILE A 114 -1.07 4.04 -4.40
CA ILE A 114 -2.23 4.30 -3.54
C ILE A 114 -1.84 5.17 -2.34
N ASP A 115 -0.70 4.93 -1.72
CA ASP A 115 -0.27 5.69 -0.54
C ASP A 115 0.08 7.13 -0.88
N ASN A 116 0.57 7.38 -2.09
CA ASN A 116 0.96 8.72 -2.50
C ASN A 116 -0.15 9.50 -3.21
N TYR A 117 -0.95 8.83 -4.04
CA TYR A 117 -1.87 9.49 -4.97
C TYR A 117 -3.30 8.96 -4.90
N GLY A 118 -3.53 7.87 -4.17
CA GLY A 118 -4.88 7.35 -3.92
C GLY A 118 -5.71 8.26 -3.02
N GLY A 119 -7.00 7.98 -2.96
CA GLY A 119 -7.96 8.61 -2.06
C GLY A 119 -9.06 7.62 -1.65
N PRO A 120 -10.07 8.05 -0.88
CA PRO A 120 -11.12 7.17 -0.35
C PRO A 120 -11.92 6.39 -1.41
N SER A 121 -11.93 6.88 -2.65
CA SER A 121 -12.64 6.29 -3.78
C SER A 121 -11.77 5.40 -4.67
N THR A 122 -10.47 5.22 -4.37
CA THR A 122 -9.60 4.46 -5.26
C THR A 122 -9.99 2.99 -5.27
N PRO A 123 -10.36 2.43 -6.44
CA PRO A 123 -10.76 1.04 -6.53
C PRO A 123 -9.61 0.13 -6.08
N PHE A 124 -9.95 -0.98 -5.41
CA PHE A 124 -9.05 -2.03 -4.89
C PHE A 124 -8.32 -1.74 -3.57
N ALA A 125 -8.32 -0.51 -3.06
CA ALA A 125 -7.77 -0.23 -1.73
C ALA A 125 -8.55 -1.04 -0.67
N ASN A 126 -7.87 -2.00 -0.03
CA ASN A 126 -8.42 -2.87 1.01
C ASN A 126 -9.59 -3.77 0.58
N ASN A 127 -9.65 -4.18 -0.70
CA ASN A 127 -10.76 -4.97 -1.20
C ASN A 127 -10.35 -6.26 -1.95
N LEU A 128 -10.29 -7.37 -1.20
CA LEU A 128 -10.01 -8.71 -1.71
C LEU A 128 -10.99 -9.17 -2.80
N HIS A 129 -12.30 -8.88 -2.68
CA HIS A 129 -13.27 -9.36 -3.66
C HIS A 129 -13.17 -8.61 -5.01
N ALA A 130 -12.71 -7.37 -5.00
CA ALA A 130 -12.46 -6.61 -6.22
C ALA A 130 -11.28 -7.20 -7.02
N LEU A 131 -10.18 -7.57 -6.34
CA LEU A 131 -9.05 -8.27 -6.96
C LEU A 131 -9.46 -9.66 -7.44
N ALA A 132 -10.23 -10.40 -6.63
CA ALA A 132 -10.74 -11.71 -7.04
C ALA A 132 -11.62 -11.62 -8.30
N ARG A 133 -12.48 -10.59 -8.41
CA ARG A 133 -13.25 -10.31 -9.62
C ARG A 133 -12.35 -10.03 -10.83
N ALA A 134 -11.29 -9.23 -10.67
CA ALA A 134 -10.33 -8.99 -11.75
C ALA A 134 -9.64 -10.29 -12.19
N VAL A 135 -9.24 -11.14 -11.25
CA VAL A 135 -8.66 -12.46 -11.52
C VAL A 135 -9.65 -13.36 -12.27
N THR A 136 -10.91 -13.42 -11.84
CA THR A 136 -11.97 -14.21 -12.52
C THR A 136 -12.09 -13.85 -14.00
N PHE A 137 -11.94 -12.58 -14.38
CA PHE A 137 -12.05 -12.15 -15.77
C PHE A 137 -10.74 -12.25 -16.57
N THR A 138 -9.58 -12.19 -15.93
CA THR A 138 -8.28 -12.12 -16.61
C THR A 138 -7.60 -13.47 -16.76
N VAL A 139 -7.65 -14.31 -15.72
CA VAL A 139 -6.91 -15.57 -15.68
C VAL A 139 -7.45 -16.62 -16.67
N PRO A 140 -8.76 -16.85 -16.82
CA PRO A 140 -9.25 -17.86 -17.75
C PRO A 140 -8.90 -17.60 -19.22
N PRO A 141 -9.02 -16.37 -19.77
CA PRO A 141 -8.54 -16.07 -21.12
C PRO A 141 -7.04 -16.36 -21.29
N ILE A 142 -6.20 -15.97 -20.31
CA ILE A 142 -4.76 -16.26 -20.35
C ILE A 142 -4.52 -17.77 -20.36
N GLN A 143 -5.21 -18.52 -19.51
CA GLN A 143 -5.09 -19.98 -19.49
C GLN A 143 -5.52 -20.64 -20.79
N PHE A 144 -6.51 -20.07 -21.50
CA PHE A 144 -6.93 -20.57 -22.79
C PHE A 144 -5.86 -20.32 -23.87
N LEU A 145 -5.14 -19.20 -23.78
CA LEU A 145 -4.04 -18.88 -24.69
C LEU A 145 -2.78 -19.71 -24.43
N ILE A 146 -2.56 -20.17 -23.20
CA ILE A 146 -1.49 -21.14 -22.89
C ILE A 146 -1.87 -22.47 -23.53
N SER A 147 -1.31 -22.71 -24.72
CA SER A 147 -1.50 -23.92 -25.50
C SER A 147 -0.25 -24.80 -25.42
N GLY A 148 -0.44 -26.12 -25.32
CA GLY A 148 0.64 -27.11 -25.33
C GLY A 148 0.74 -27.95 -24.06
N ASP A 149 1.57 -28.98 -24.14
CA ASP A 149 1.72 -30.06 -23.15
C ASP A 149 3.18 -30.27 -22.69
N GLY A 150 4.05 -29.29 -22.96
CA GLY A 150 5.47 -29.31 -22.57
C GLY A 150 5.79 -28.55 -21.28
N SER A 151 7.06 -28.62 -20.86
CA SER A 151 7.55 -27.99 -19.62
C SER A 151 7.34 -26.47 -19.59
N MET A 152 7.39 -25.81 -20.74
CA MET A 152 7.09 -24.37 -20.87
C MET A 152 5.61 -24.05 -20.61
N ALA A 153 4.68 -24.90 -21.01
CA ALA A 153 3.26 -24.73 -20.72
C ALA A 153 3.00 -24.93 -19.21
N ALA A 154 3.65 -25.93 -18.60
CA ALA A 154 3.62 -26.11 -17.15
C ALA A 154 4.17 -24.87 -16.41
N ALA A 155 5.29 -24.31 -16.88
CA ALA A 155 5.87 -23.07 -16.35
C ALA A 155 4.93 -21.86 -16.48
N ALA A 156 4.31 -21.68 -17.63
CA ALA A 156 3.36 -20.59 -17.86
C ALA A 156 2.14 -20.69 -16.92
N HIS A 157 1.58 -21.90 -16.75
CA HIS A 157 0.47 -22.12 -15.82
C HIS A 157 0.86 -21.91 -14.35
N ALA A 158 2.07 -22.30 -13.94
CA ALA A 158 2.60 -22.03 -12.60
C ALA A 158 2.78 -20.53 -12.38
N PHE A 159 3.41 -19.85 -13.33
CA PHE A 159 3.63 -18.41 -13.32
C PHE A 159 2.31 -17.65 -13.16
N VAL A 160 1.32 -17.92 -14.02
CA VAL A 160 0.02 -17.26 -13.98
C VAL A 160 -0.72 -17.57 -12.68
N GLY A 161 -0.73 -18.84 -12.25
CA GLY A 161 -1.41 -19.26 -11.03
C GLY A 161 -0.84 -18.60 -9.78
N VAL A 162 0.49 -18.64 -9.60
CA VAL A 162 1.16 -18.06 -8.44
C VAL A 162 1.07 -16.53 -8.46
N CYS A 163 1.33 -15.89 -9.61
CA CYS A 163 1.24 -14.43 -9.75
C CYS A 163 -0.17 -13.93 -9.43
N ALA A 164 -1.19 -14.50 -10.08
CA ALA A 164 -2.57 -14.10 -9.85
C ALA A 164 -3.05 -14.43 -8.42
N GLY A 165 -2.63 -15.56 -7.86
CA GLY A 165 -2.94 -15.93 -6.47
C GLY A 165 -2.37 -14.94 -5.46
N CYS A 166 -1.10 -14.55 -5.63
CA CYS A 166 -0.44 -13.59 -4.76
C CYS A 166 -1.05 -12.18 -4.90
N ILE A 167 -1.31 -11.72 -6.13
CA ILE A 167 -1.99 -10.44 -6.37
C ILE A 167 -3.38 -10.46 -5.76
N MET A 168 -4.15 -11.54 -5.93
CA MET A 168 -5.50 -11.65 -5.36
C MET A 168 -5.46 -11.52 -3.84
N LEU A 169 -4.56 -12.25 -3.19
CA LEU A 169 -4.48 -12.34 -1.72
C LEU A 169 -3.64 -11.24 -1.07
N SER A 170 -3.01 -10.35 -1.84
CA SER A 170 -2.08 -9.32 -1.33
C SER A 170 -2.71 -8.44 -0.24
N GLN A 171 -3.97 -8.06 -0.39
CA GLN A 171 -4.67 -7.26 0.64
C GLN A 171 -4.85 -8.03 1.94
N GLN A 172 -5.03 -9.36 1.88
CA GLN A 172 -5.10 -10.20 3.06
C GLN A 172 -3.72 -10.36 3.72
N PHE A 173 -2.66 -10.47 2.92
CA PHE A 173 -1.27 -10.51 3.42
C PHE A 173 -0.92 -9.20 4.13
N HIS A 174 -1.25 -8.06 3.53
CA HIS A 174 -1.12 -6.74 4.13
C HIS A 174 -1.91 -6.63 5.46
N ALA A 175 -3.18 -7.07 5.48
CA ALA A 175 -3.97 -7.06 6.71
C ALA A 175 -3.33 -7.91 7.83
N TRP A 176 -2.79 -9.09 7.50
CA TRP A 176 -2.05 -9.92 8.46
C TRP A 176 -0.73 -9.29 8.90
N ALA A 177 -0.10 -8.44 8.08
CA ALA A 177 1.11 -7.72 8.46
C ALA A 177 0.87 -6.67 9.55
N HIS A 178 -0.34 -6.10 9.66
CA HIS A 178 -0.69 -5.23 10.79
C HIS A 178 -1.01 -6.01 12.08
N GLU A 179 -1.39 -7.28 11.98
CA GLU A 179 -1.91 -8.06 13.09
C GLU A 179 -0.80 -8.59 14.03
N LYS A 180 -1.11 -8.70 15.32
CA LYS A 180 -0.19 -9.28 16.30
C LYS A 180 -0.05 -10.79 16.09
N LYS A 181 1.17 -11.33 16.24
CA LYS A 181 1.48 -12.77 16.08
C LYS A 181 0.49 -13.70 16.79
N GLY A 182 0.09 -13.38 18.03
CA GLY A 182 -0.85 -14.21 18.82
C GLY A 182 -2.29 -14.25 18.30
N ARG A 183 -2.66 -13.41 17.32
CA ARG A 183 -3.99 -13.37 16.69
C ARG A 183 -3.99 -13.92 15.26
N LEU A 184 -2.81 -14.26 14.74
CA LEU A 184 -2.69 -14.86 13.41
C LEU A 184 -2.97 -16.37 13.47
N PRO A 185 -3.53 -16.95 12.39
CA PRO A 185 -3.50 -18.40 12.22
C PRO A 185 -2.05 -18.90 12.26
N LEU A 186 -1.80 -20.06 12.89
CA LEU A 186 -0.45 -20.60 13.08
C LEU A 186 0.34 -20.72 11.77
N ALA A 187 -0.32 -21.15 10.70
CA ALA A 187 0.30 -21.25 9.38
C ALA A 187 0.73 -19.89 8.83
N VAL A 188 -0.08 -18.84 9.02
CA VAL A 188 0.25 -17.48 8.57
C VAL A 188 1.44 -16.94 9.34
N ALA A 189 1.47 -17.13 10.67
CA ALA A 189 2.60 -16.73 11.49
C ALA A 189 3.90 -17.43 11.06
N ALA A 190 3.85 -18.74 10.81
CA ALA A 190 5.00 -19.50 10.32
C ALA A 190 5.49 -19.03 8.95
N LEU A 191 4.57 -18.69 8.03
CA LEU A 191 4.92 -18.17 6.71
C LEU A 191 5.56 -16.76 6.78
N GLN A 192 5.11 -15.91 7.70
CA GLN A 192 5.75 -14.61 7.95
C GLN A 192 7.16 -14.77 8.53
N GLU A 193 7.37 -15.73 9.43
CA GLU A 193 8.69 -16.03 10.00
C GLU A 193 9.65 -16.64 8.98
N ALA A 194 9.13 -17.43 8.05
CA ALA A 194 9.89 -18.01 6.95
C ALA A 194 10.22 -17.00 5.83
N GLY A 195 9.71 -15.77 5.89
CA GLY A 195 9.87 -14.77 4.83
C GLY A 195 9.05 -15.05 3.56
N VAL A 196 8.08 -15.97 3.63
CA VAL A 196 7.16 -16.29 2.53
C VAL A 196 5.99 -15.31 2.48
N LEU A 197 5.64 -14.69 3.59
CA LEU A 197 4.68 -13.59 3.67
C LEU A 197 5.31 -12.38 4.35
N VAL A 198 4.86 -11.19 3.97
CA VAL A 198 5.36 -9.93 4.55
C VAL A 198 5.14 -9.94 6.05
N SER A 199 6.21 -9.70 6.80
CA SER A 199 6.16 -9.71 8.26
C SER A 199 5.61 -8.40 8.82
N ARG A 200 5.11 -8.43 10.06
CA ARG A 200 4.71 -7.20 10.76
C ARG A 200 5.87 -6.23 10.95
N ALA A 201 7.09 -6.71 11.17
CA ALA A 201 8.24 -5.85 11.38
C ALA A 201 8.63 -5.11 10.09
N GLU A 202 8.64 -5.84 8.96
CA GLU A 202 8.89 -5.29 7.62
C GLU A 202 7.84 -4.22 7.27
N HIS A 203 6.57 -4.56 7.36
CA HIS A 203 5.49 -3.61 7.03
C HIS A 203 5.42 -2.43 8.00
N ALA A 204 5.73 -2.63 9.28
CA ALA A 204 5.81 -1.50 10.22
C ALA A 204 6.98 -0.54 9.91
N ALA A 205 8.02 -0.98 9.18
CA ALA A 205 9.08 -0.09 8.73
C ALA A 205 8.59 0.88 7.64
N HIS A 206 7.69 0.43 6.77
CA HIS A 206 7.01 1.28 5.78
C HIS A 206 6.21 2.43 6.43
N HIS A 207 5.53 2.15 7.56
CA HIS A 207 4.75 3.15 8.33
C HIS A 207 5.59 4.12 9.18
N ARG A 208 6.90 4.21 8.94
CA ARG A 208 7.80 5.11 9.68
C ARG A 208 8.41 6.14 8.76
N PRO A 209 8.77 7.34 9.27
CA PRO A 209 9.54 8.31 8.51
C PRO A 209 10.82 7.66 7.95
N PRO A 210 11.18 7.92 6.68
CA PRO A 210 10.63 8.95 5.80
C PRO A 210 9.48 8.51 4.87
N TYR A 211 8.75 7.43 5.17
CA TYR A 211 7.54 6.98 4.46
C TYR A 211 7.72 6.66 2.97
N ASN A 212 8.91 6.20 2.58
CA ASN A 212 9.33 6.01 1.20
C ASN A 212 9.95 4.62 0.93
N SER A 213 9.68 3.64 1.79
CA SER A 213 10.31 2.31 1.75
C SER A 213 9.32 1.17 1.96
N ASN A 214 9.76 -0.06 1.69
CA ASN A 214 9.08 -1.30 2.04
C ASN A 214 7.63 -1.43 1.49
N TYR A 215 7.40 -1.03 0.24
CA TYR A 215 6.05 -1.03 -0.35
C TYR A 215 5.53 -2.41 -0.78
N CYS A 216 6.39 -3.42 -1.04
CA CYS A 216 5.94 -4.74 -1.49
C CYS A 216 5.28 -5.53 -0.35
N ILE A 217 4.08 -6.06 -0.60
CA ILE A 217 3.19 -6.62 0.43
C ILE A 217 2.89 -8.12 0.24
N VAL A 218 3.58 -8.83 -0.67
CA VAL A 218 3.48 -10.29 -0.73
C VAL A 218 4.43 -10.91 0.30
N SER A 219 5.74 -10.78 0.09
CA SER A 219 6.79 -11.06 1.09
C SER A 219 7.61 -9.84 1.45
N GLY A 220 7.73 -8.86 0.56
CA GLY A 220 8.78 -7.86 0.64
C GLY A 220 10.12 -8.32 0.05
N ALA A 221 10.17 -9.45 -0.67
CA ALA A 221 11.39 -9.95 -1.31
C ALA A 221 12.05 -8.91 -2.24
N CYS A 222 11.24 -8.05 -2.87
CA CYS A 222 11.74 -6.98 -3.73
C CYS A 222 12.14 -5.70 -2.97
N ASN A 223 11.70 -5.50 -1.72
CA ASN A 223 11.87 -4.24 -0.99
C ASN A 223 13.33 -3.81 -0.89
N ARG A 224 14.21 -4.70 -0.40
CA ARG A 224 15.63 -4.37 -0.22
C ARG A 224 16.26 -3.79 -1.48
N ALA A 225 16.01 -4.41 -2.62
CA ALA A 225 16.55 -3.92 -3.90
C ALA A 225 15.88 -2.60 -4.29
N LEU A 226 14.55 -2.50 -4.26
CA LEU A 226 13.84 -1.28 -4.66
C LEU A 226 14.23 -0.07 -3.80
N ASP A 227 14.44 -0.27 -2.51
CA ASP A 227 14.84 0.76 -1.55
C ASP A 227 16.32 1.16 -1.74
N GLU A 228 17.23 0.20 -1.94
CA GLU A 228 18.66 0.47 -2.21
C GLU A 228 18.84 1.31 -3.49
N TRP A 229 18.06 1.00 -4.52
CA TRP A 229 18.05 1.72 -5.80
C TRP A 229 17.13 2.95 -5.81
N ARG A 230 16.43 3.25 -4.70
CA ARG A 230 15.56 4.42 -4.55
C ARG A 230 14.49 4.50 -5.65
N VAL A 231 13.98 3.35 -6.07
CA VAL A 231 13.12 3.21 -7.26
C VAL A 231 11.83 4.03 -7.09
N PHE A 232 11.18 3.93 -5.94
CA PHE A 232 9.92 4.64 -5.69
C PHE A 232 10.10 6.14 -5.60
N GLU A 233 11.19 6.61 -4.99
CA GLU A 233 11.54 8.04 -4.95
C GLU A 233 11.83 8.56 -6.37
N ALA A 234 12.53 7.78 -7.20
CA ALA A 234 12.72 8.14 -8.61
C ALA A 234 11.38 8.24 -9.36
N MET A 235 10.45 7.31 -9.11
CA MET A 235 9.10 7.35 -9.68
C MET A 235 8.30 8.57 -9.21
N GLU A 236 8.41 8.96 -7.95
CA GLU A 236 7.83 10.19 -7.40
C GLU A 236 8.35 11.44 -8.14
N MET A 237 9.66 11.53 -8.36
CA MET A 237 10.26 12.63 -9.11
C MET A 237 9.72 12.68 -10.55
N VAL A 238 9.58 11.52 -11.22
CA VAL A 238 9.01 11.44 -12.57
C VAL A 238 7.57 11.96 -12.58
N VAL A 239 6.73 11.52 -11.64
CA VAL A 239 5.34 11.98 -11.54
C VAL A 239 5.29 13.49 -11.27
N PHE A 240 6.11 13.99 -10.35
CA PHE A 240 6.16 15.40 -10.02
C PHE A 240 6.59 16.27 -11.22
N PHE A 241 7.67 15.91 -11.92
CA PHE A 241 8.14 16.68 -13.06
C PHE A 241 7.21 16.60 -14.27
N ARG A 242 6.49 15.48 -14.45
CA ARG A 242 5.59 15.28 -15.59
C ARG A 242 4.19 15.86 -15.39
N PHE A 243 3.70 15.86 -14.16
CA PHE A 243 2.30 16.21 -13.87
C PHE A 243 2.14 17.30 -12.80
N GLY A 244 3.22 17.71 -12.13
CA GLY A 244 3.17 18.70 -11.04
C GLY A 244 2.54 18.18 -9.75
N VAL A 245 2.21 16.89 -9.67
CA VAL A 245 1.56 16.27 -8.50
C VAL A 245 2.63 15.83 -7.51
N ARG A 246 2.53 16.33 -6.26
CA ARG A 246 3.43 15.93 -5.18
C ARG A 246 2.93 14.65 -4.51
N PRO A 247 3.82 13.67 -4.22
CA PRO A 247 3.45 12.52 -3.42
C PRO A 247 3.17 12.91 -1.96
N ARG A 248 2.34 12.13 -1.27
CA ARG A 248 2.07 12.33 0.15
C ARG A 248 3.26 12.02 1.05
N SER A 249 4.15 11.11 0.64
CA SER A 249 5.38 10.73 1.38
C SER A 249 6.30 11.92 1.69
N TRP A 250 6.21 13.02 0.93
CA TRP A 250 7.04 14.23 1.14
C TRP A 250 6.51 15.16 2.24
N SER A 251 5.36 14.86 2.83
CA SER A 251 4.70 15.69 3.84
C SER A 251 4.70 14.99 5.19
N GLU A 252 4.68 15.76 6.27
CA GLU A 252 4.44 15.19 7.61
C GLU A 252 3.05 14.51 7.66
N PRO A 253 2.92 13.33 8.29
CA PRO A 253 1.64 12.63 8.36
C PRO A 253 0.61 13.47 9.11
N ALA A 254 -0.54 13.71 8.49
CA ALA A 254 -1.71 14.23 9.20
C ALA A 254 -2.14 13.23 10.30
N SER A 255 -2.73 13.72 11.39
CA SER A 255 -3.14 12.90 12.55
C SER A 255 -4.09 11.75 12.22
N GLU A 256 -4.76 11.80 11.08
CA GLU A 256 -5.65 10.75 10.54
C GLU A 256 -4.94 9.43 10.19
N TRP A 257 -3.60 9.45 10.05
CA TRP A 257 -2.80 8.33 9.55
C TRP A 257 -1.87 7.70 10.60
N LYS A 258 -1.87 8.21 11.83
CA LYS A 258 -1.11 7.58 12.92
C LYS A 258 -1.87 6.36 13.40
N GLU A 259 -1.25 5.18 13.36
CA GLU A 259 -1.73 4.00 14.06
C GLU A 259 -1.99 4.40 15.52
N GLN A 260 -3.25 4.29 15.99
CA GLN A 260 -3.58 4.55 17.39
C GLN A 260 -2.87 3.49 18.25
N THR A 261 -1.67 3.80 18.69
CA THR A 261 -1.05 3.12 19.82
C THR A 261 -1.93 3.43 21.02
N ALA A 262 -2.86 2.53 21.34
CA ALA A 262 -3.66 2.59 22.55
C ALA A 262 -2.71 2.58 23.76
N SER A 263 -2.35 3.76 24.26
CA SER A 263 -1.72 3.94 25.55
C SER A 263 -2.81 3.85 26.63
N ILE A 264 -3.26 2.63 26.92
CA ILE A 264 -3.94 2.37 28.19
C ILE A 264 -2.84 2.33 29.26
N ALA A 265 -2.32 3.51 29.61
CA ALA A 265 -1.41 3.70 30.75
C ALA A 265 -1.90 4.81 31.69
N GLY A 266 -2.99 5.52 31.35
CA GLY A 266 -3.53 6.61 32.18
C GLY A 266 -4.73 6.23 33.06
N ALA A 267 -5.22 4.99 33.02
CA ALA A 267 -6.47 4.63 33.69
C ALA A 267 -6.31 4.01 35.09
N GLN A 268 -5.09 3.85 35.60
CA GLN A 268 -4.86 3.20 36.90
C GLN A 268 -4.45 4.11 38.05
N GLU A 269 -4.27 5.43 37.84
CA GLU A 269 -3.83 6.35 38.90
C GLU A 269 -4.93 7.23 39.52
N VAL A 270 -6.18 7.15 39.04
CA VAL A 270 -7.29 7.98 39.56
C VAL A 270 -8.23 7.21 40.50
N GLY A 271 -7.96 5.93 40.76
CA GLY A 271 -8.87 5.02 41.47
C GLY A 271 -8.57 4.73 42.95
N MET A 272 -7.67 5.47 43.61
CA MET A 272 -7.32 5.18 45.01
C MET A 272 -7.07 6.43 45.85
N GLN A 273 -8.08 7.29 45.97
CA GLN A 273 -8.15 8.27 47.06
C GLN A 273 -9.62 8.63 47.32
N GLN A 274 -10.31 7.80 48.11
CA GLN A 274 -11.36 8.19 49.05
C GLN A 274 -11.98 6.94 49.69
N THR A 275 -11.45 6.54 50.85
CA THR A 275 -12.23 5.85 51.89
C THR A 275 -11.63 6.15 53.28
N GLY A 276 -12.27 7.08 53.99
CA GLY A 276 -12.47 7.09 55.45
C GLY A 276 -11.40 7.73 56.34
N PRO A 277 -11.74 7.99 57.63
CA PRO A 277 -13.06 8.17 58.24
C PRO A 277 -13.50 9.63 58.35
#